data_AF-A0A7L2SPE8-F1
#
_entry.id   AF-A0A7L2SPE8-F1
#
_cell.length_a   1.000
_cell.length_b   1.000
_cell.length_c   1.000
_cell.angle_alpha   90.00
_cell.angle_beta   90.00
_cell.angle_gamma   90.00
#
_symmetry.space_group_name_H-M   'P 1'
#
loop_
_entity.id
_entity.type
_entity.pdbx_description
1 polymer ?
#
loop_
_entity_poly.entity_id
_entity_poly.type
_entity_poly.pdbx_seq_one_letter_code
_entity_poly.pdbx_strand_id
1 'polypeptide(L)'
;FLEFVYTARVEVEEDRVQRMLEIAEKLKCLDLSETCFQLKKQMLESVLLELQNFSESQNSEEESAAHPSAAPVAKAERDPPDSPASRPGRGASPEGPAAKSKEKM
;
A
#
# COMPACT_ATOMS: atom_id res chain seq x y z
N PHE A 1 9.11 15.74 30.89
CA PHE A 1 10.54 15.74 31.29
C PHE A 1 10.74 16.11 32.75
N LEU A 2 10.30 17.28 33.25
CA LEU A 2 10.51 17.62 34.67
C LEU A 2 9.96 16.55 35.61
N GLU A 3 8.78 16.02 35.30
CA GLU A 3 8.21 14.88 36.01
C GLU A 3 9.16 13.66 36.05
N PHE A 4 9.81 13.30 34.94
CA PHE A 4 10.82 12.23 34.91
C PHE A 4 11.98 12.47 35.87
N VAL A 5 12.48 13.70 35.98
CA VAL A 5 13.57 14.01 36.92
C VAL A 5 13.12 13.79 38.36
N TYR A 6 11.86 14.07 38.67
CA TYR A 6 11.32 13.95 40.02
C TYR A 6 10.75 12.57 40.35
N THR A 7 10.33 11.79 39.34
CA THR A 7 9.62 10.52 39.53
C THR A 7 10.35 9.30 38.94
N ALA A 8 11.41 9.53 38.17
CA ALA A 8 12.07 8.54 37.32
C ALA A 8 11.14 7.85 36.30
N ARG A 9 9.99 8.47 35.96
CA ARG A 9 9.01 7.93 35.01
C ARG A 9 8.80 8.87 33.84
N VAL A 10 8.74 8.31 32.64
CA VAL A 10 8.44 9.05 31.42
C VAL A 10 7.60 8.17 30.50
N GLU A 11 6.48 8.70 30.03
CA GLU A 11 5.74 8.14 28.91
C GLU A 11 6.10 8.95 27.66
N VAL A 12 6.41 8.25 26.58
CA VAL A 12 6.85 8.84 25.31
C VAL A 12 5.90 8.38 24.22
N GLU A 13 5.13 9.30 23.68
CA GLU A 13 4.34 9.07 22.46
C GLU A 13 5.27 8.95 21.25
N GLU A 14 4.87 8.15 20.26
CA GLU A 14 5.66 7.82 19.07
C GLU A 14 6.12 9.08 18.30
N ASP A 15 5.22 10.05 18.14
CA ASP A 15 5.45 11.33 17.47
C ASP A 15 6.39 12.26 18.25
N ARG A 16 6.66 11.96 19.52
CA ARG A 16 7.45 12.79 20.44
C ARG A 16 8.85 12.27 20.73
N VAL A 17 9.19 11.06 20.27
CA VAL A 17 10.50 10.41 20.51
C VAL A 17 11.67 11.32 20.11
N GLN A 18 11.59 11.98 18.95
CA GLN A 18 12.62 12.88 18.45
C GLN A 18 12.83 14.09 19.38
N ARG A 19 11.75 14.71 19.85
CA ARG A 19 11.82 15.83 20.82
C ARG A 19 12.39 15.36 22.16
N MET A 20 12.05 14.15 22.60
CA MET A 20 12.57 13.59 23.85
C MET A 20 14.08 13.36 23.78
N LEU A 21 14.60 12.89 22.63
CA LEU A 21 16.04 12.76 22.37
C LEU A 21 16.76 14.11 22.49
N GLU A 22 16.23 15.18 21.86
CA GLU A 22 16.82 16.52 21.95
C GLU A 22 16.87 17.06 23.39
N ILE A 23 15.83 16.79 24.18
CA ILE A 23 15.78 17.17 25.59
C ILE A 23 16.79 16.36 26.41
N ALA A 24 16.88 15.05 26.19
CA ALA A 24 17.82 14.17 26.87
C ALA A 24 19.27 14.59 26.59
N GLU A 25 19.59 14.96 25.35
CA GLU A 25 20.90 15.48 24.96
C GLU A 25 21.22 16.80 25.67
N LYS A 26 20.31 17.78 25.61
CA LYS A 26 20.48 19.08 26.27
C LYS A 26 20.71 18.96 27.78
N LEU A 27 20.13 17.94 28.39
CA LEU A 27 20.19 17.69 29.83
C LEU A 27 21.22 16.63 30.20
N LYS A 28 21.96 16.10 29.21
CA LYS A 28 22.98 15.07 29.37
C LYS A 28 22.48 13.84 30.15
N CYS A 29 21.20 13.49 29.94
CA CYS A 29 20.57 12.35 30.59
C CYS A 29 20.76 11.10 29.71
N LEU A 30 21.83 10.35 29.99
CA LEU A 30 22.25 9.20 29.18
C LEU A 30 21.17 8.12 29.13
N ASP A 31 20.60 7.75 30.29
CA ASP A 31 19.60 6.69 30.39
C ASP A 31 18.34 6.98 29.56
N LEU A 32 17.90 8.25 29.55
CA LEU A 32 16.76 8.68 28.75
C LEU A 32 17.10 8.65 27.25
N SER A 33 18.28 9.14 26.87
CA SER A 33 18.71 9.12 25.47
C SER A 33 18.85 7.69 24.93
N GLU A 34 19.42 6.77 25.71
CA GLU A 34 19.55 5.35 25.36
C GLU A 34 18.17 4.72 25.19
N THR A 35 17.27 4.93 26.13
CA THR A 35 15.90 4.41 26.05
C THR A 35 15.17 4.92 24.80
N CYS A 36 15.28 6.22 24.48
CA CYS A 36 14.66 6.77 23.28
C CYS A 36 15.31 6.26 21.97
N PHE A 37 16.62 5.99 21.96
CA PHE A 37 17.26 5.34 20.80
C PHE A 37 16.74 3.92 20.58
N GLN A 38 16.55 3.16 21.65
CA GLN A 38 16.01 1.81 21.56
C GLN A 38 14.56 1.81 21.07
N LEU A 39 13.72 2.74 21.54
CA LEU A 39 12.37 2.93 21.00
C LEU A 39 12.40 3.28 19.51
N LYS A 40 13.28 4.20 19.08
CA LYS A 40 13.43 4.56 17.66
C LYS A 40 13.87 3.36 16.80
N LYS A 41 14.75 2.51 17.32
CA LYS A 41 15.15 1.26 16.66
C LYS A 41 13.96 0.32 16.50
N GLN A 42 13.19 0.10 17.57
CA GLN A 42 12.01 -0.77 17.54
C GLN A 42 10.96 -0.25 16.54
N MET A 43 10.71 1.06 16.50
CA MET A 43 9.80 1.67 15.54
C MET A 43 10.23 1.37 14.10
N LEU A 44 11.52 1.51 13.80
CA LEU A 44 12.06 1.21 12.47
C LEU A 44 11.90 -0.27 12.13
N GLU A 45 12.21 -1.16 13.08
CA GLU A 45 12.06 -2.61 12.90
C GLU A 45 10.60 -3.00 12.65
N SER A 46 9.65 -2.38 13.36
CA SER A 46 8.21 -2.56 13.14
C SER A 46 7.80 -2.15 11.72
N VAL A 47 8.21 -0.95 11.28
CA VAL A 47 7.90 -0.46 9.92
C VAL A 47 8.50 -1.34 8.84
N LEU A 48 9.74 -1.83 9.03
CA LEU A 48 10.38 -2.75 8.10
C LEU A 48 9.63 -4.08 7.99
N LEU A 49 9.19 -4.63 9.11
CA LEU A 49 8.42 -5.87 9.13
C LEU A 49 7.05 -5.69 8.47
N GLU A 50 6.36 -4.57 8.71
CA GLU A 50 5.11 -4.24 8.04
C GLU A 50 5.30 -4.15 6.51
N LEU A 51 6.35 -3.46 6.04
CA LEU A 51 6.69 -3.38 4.62
C LEU A 51 6.92 -4.75 3.98
N GLN A 52 7.58 -5.66 4.69
CA GLN A 52 7.77 -7.03 4.22
C GLN A 52 6.43 -7.75 4.07
N ASN A 53 5.55 -7.66 5.08
CA ASN A 53 4.22 -8.26 5.05
C ASN A 53 3.36 -7.71 3.90
N PHE A 54 3.44 -6.42 3.57
CA PHE A 54 2.74 -5.84 2.42
C PHE A 54 3.21 -6.42 1.08
N SER A 55 4.51 -6.75 0.97
CA SER A 55 5.07 -7.39 -0.22
C SER A 55 4.59 -8.83 -0.37
N GLU A 56 4.55 -9.58 0.74
CA GLU A 56 4.12 -10.98 0.74
C GLU A 56 2.61 -11.11 0.48
N SER A 57 1.80 -10.20 1.04
CA SER A 57 0.35 -10.20 0.85
C SER A 57 -0.04 -9.95 -0.62
N GLN A 58 0.65 -9.04 -1.32
CA GLN A 58 0.40 -8.77 -2.74
C GLN A 58 0.89 -9.90 -3.67
N ASN A 59 1.90 -10.66 -3.26
CA ASN A 59 2.42 -11.79 -4.04
C ASN A 59 1.50 -13.03 -3.97
N SER A 60 0.66 -13.12 -2.94
CA SER A 60 -0.22 -14.27 -2.72
C SER A 60 -1.52 -14.24 -3.55
N GLU A 61 -1.86 -13.08 -4.15
CA GLU A 61 -3.10 -12.88 -4.94
C GLU A 61 -2.92 -13.16 -6.45
N GLU A 62 -1.68 -13.11 -6.96
CA GLU A 62 -1.39 -13.31 -8.40
C GLU A 62 -1.18 -14.79 -8.78
N GLU A 63 -0.79 -15.66 -7.83
CA GLU A 63 -0.65 -17.10 -8.10
C GLU A 63 -1.99 -17.85 -8.18
N SER A 64 -3.08 -17.29 -7.62
CA SER A 64 -4.41 -17.92 -7.74
C SER A 64 -5.10 -17.67 -9.10
N ALA A 65 -4.57 -16.79 -9.95
CA ALA A 65 -5.20 -16.39 -11.22
C ALA A 65 -4.53 -16.98 -12.47
N ALA A 66 -3.52 -17.83 -12.33
CA ALA A 66 -2.80 -18.44 -13.45
C ALA A 66 -2.92 -19.97 -13.48
N HIS A 67 -4.14 -20.50 -13.58
CA HIS A 67 -4.37 -21.85 -14.12
C HIS A 67 -4.88 -21.76 -15.57
N PRO A 68 -4.04 -21.96 -16.61
CA PRO A 68 -4.51 -22.30 -17.94
C PRO A 68 -4.71 -23.82 -18.02
N SER A 69 -5.79 -24.35 -17.44
CA SER A 69 -6.11 -25.78 -17.61
C SER A 69 -7.05 -25.97 -18.80
N ALA A 70 -6.42 -26.16 -19.95
CA ALA A 70 -6.83 -26.89 -21.13
C ALA A 70 -8.30 -27.36 -21.20
N ALA A 71 -9.00 -26.91 -22.24
CA ALA A 71 -10.19 -27.57 -22.75
C ALA A 71 -9.89 -29.03 -23.16
N PRO A 72 -10.84 -29.96 -22.95
CA PRO A 72 -11.03 -31.06 -23.85
C PRO A 72 -12.37 -30.92 -24.58
N VAL A 73 -12.26 -30.94 -25.90
CA VAL A 73 -13.33 -31.07 -26.88
C VAL A 73 -14.01 -32.43 -26.70
N ALA A 74 -15.33 -32.47 -26.59
CA ALA A 74 -16.11 -33.67 -26.90
C ALA A 74 -17.42 -33.28 -27.59
N LYS A 75 -17.58 -33.77 -28.82
CA LYS A 75 -18.64 -33.46 -29.78
C LYS A 75 -19.94 -34.18 -29.42
N ALA A 76 -21.09 -33.54 -29.64
CA ALA A 76 -22.36 -34.21 -29.90
C ALA A 76 -23.12 -33.45 -31.01
N GLU A 77 -23.50 -34.21 -32.02
CA GLU A 77 -23.96 -33.89 -33.36
C GLU A 77 -25.49 -33.62 -33.44
N ARG A 78 -25.94 -32.66 -34.28
CA ARG A 78 -27.05 -32.80 -35.27
C ARG A 78 -27.49 -31.47 -35.97
N ASP A 79 -27.20 -31.41 -37.27
CA ASP A 79 -28.00 -30.94 -38.46
C ASP A 79 -28.49 -29.47 -38.62
N PRO A 80 -28.82 -28.98 -39.85
CA PRO A 80 -27.97 -28.49 -40.95
C PRO A 80 -28.24 -26.98 -41.27
N PRO A 81 -27.68 -26.35 -42.34
CA PRO A 81 -27.61 -24.89 -42.48
C PRO A 81 -28.76 -24.27 -43.29
N ASP A 82 -29.27 -23.12 -42.87
CA ASP A 82 -30.08 -22.24 -43.73
C ASP A 82 -29.63 -20.77 -43.58
N SER A 83 -28.73 -20.39 -44.49
CA SER A 83 -28.75 -19.24 -45.40
C SER A 83 -29.27 -17.83 -45.00
N PRO A 84 -28.80 -16.79 -45.72
CA PRO A 84 -28.46 -15.49 -45.16
C PRO A 84 -29.48 -14.39 -45.48
N ALA A 85 -29.46 -13.28 -44.73
CA ALA A 85 -29.44 -11.91 -45.30
C ALA A 85 -29.68 -10.82 -44.23
N SER A 86 -29.03 -9.68 -44.47
CA SER A 86 -29.58 -8.30 -44.34
C SER A 86 -28.91 -7.36 -43.34
N ARG A 87 -27.84 -6.72 -43.82
CA ARG A 87 -27.63 -5.24 -43.93
C ARG A 87 -27.60 -4.33 -42.67
N PRO A 88 -27.01 -3.11 -42.82
CA PRO A 88 -26.33 -2.38 -41.75
C PRO A 88 -27.07 -1.11 -41.29
N GLY A 89 -26.72 -0.58 -40.12
CA GLY A 89 -26.98 0.82 -39.73
C GLY A 89 -25.82 1.28 -38.84
N ARG A 90 -24.90 2.14 -39.29
CA ARG A 90 -25.00 3.58 -39.61
C ARG A 90 -25.53 4.39 -38.42
N GLY A 91 -24.65 5.23 -37.87
CA GLY A 91 -24.97 6.28 -36.90
C GLY A 91 -23.72 6.62 -36.09
N ALA A 92 -22.77 7.35 -36.67
CA ALA A 92 -22.60 8.80 -36.48
C ALA A 92 -21.67 9.14 -35.29
N SER A 93 -20.40 9.42 -35.63
CA SER A 93 -19.55 10.44 -34.98
C SER A 93 -20.23 11.83 -35.08
N PRO A 94 -19.80 12.94 -34.41
CA PRO A 94 -18.42 13.25 -33.96
C PRO A 94 -18.30 14.10 -32.65
N GLU A 95 -17.04 14.47 -32.32
CA GLU A 95 -16.58 15.73 -31.66
C GLU A 95 -17.04 16.05 -30.21
N GLY A 96 -16.22 16.56 -29.27
CA GLY A 96 -14.94 17.27 -29.30
C GLY A 96 -14.51 17.64 -27.84
N PRO A 97 -13.64 18.64 -27.58
CA PRO A 97 -12.34 18.41 -26.93
C PRO A 97 -12.04 19.21 -25.63
N ALA A 98 -10.81 18.98 -25.12
CA ALA A 98 -9.95 19.93 -24.38
C ALA A 98 -10.31 20.24 -22.91
N ALA A 99 -9.41 20.55 -21.98
CA ALA A 99 -7.96 20.59 -21.92
C ALA A 99 -7.58 20.68 -20.42
N LYS A 100 -6.30 20.39 -20.16
CA LYS A 100 -5.57 20.52 -18.89
C LYS A 100 -5.74 21.89 -18.21
N SER A 101 -5.61 21.93 -16.88
CA SER A 101 -4.96 23.04 -16.17
C SER A 101 -4.35 22.54 -14.85
N LYS A 102 -3.05 22.85 -14.69
CA LYS A 102 -2.18 22.67 -13.53
C LYS A 102 -2.12 23.98 -12.73
N GLU A 103 -1.54 23.91 -11.52
CA GLU A 103 -0.77 24.98 -10.83
C GLU A 103 -1.60 26.00 -10.02
N LYS A 104 -1.57 25.98 -8.68
CA LYS A 104 -0.59 26.47 -7.67
C LYS A 104 -0.59 28.00 -7.48
N MET A 105 -1.12 28.44 -6.34
CA MET A 105 -0.61 29.57 -5.54
C MET A 105 -0.98 29.31 -4.08
#